data_AF-T0ZYP3-F1
#
_entry.id   AF-T0ZYP3-F1
#
_cell.length_a   1.000
_cell.length_b   1.000
_cell.length_c   1.000
_cell.angle_alpha   90.00
_cell.angle_beta   90.00
_cell.angle_gamma   90.00
#
_symmetry.space_group_name_H-M   'P 1'
#
loop_
_entity.id
_entity.type
_entity.pdbx_description
1 polymer ?
#
loop_
_entity_poly.entity_id
_entity_poly.type
_entity_poly.pdbx_seq_one_letter_code
_entity_poly.pdbx_strand_id
1 'polypeptide(L)'
;MFMVPFVYRTADLAFANVPSEQREAALAMGARPGQYLIRVALPIALPAILSGVFLAMAIGLGETAPLLYTAGWSSTPVGGLFQPTSFLTGAIWNFYDYPSTEGSFQALAFQAAFLLLILVIGLNVVVQLVAERYRRRTRGMMA
;
A
#
# COMPACT_ATOMS: atom_id res chain seq x y z
N MET A 1 4.84 -5.42 -10.84
CA MET A 1 4.28 -6.76 -11.15
C MET A 1 4.20 -7.68 -9.91
N PHE A 2 5.10 -7.54 -8.91
CA PHE A 2 5.07 -8.37 -7.69
C PHE A 2 4.00 -8.00 -6.63
N MET A 3 3.37 -6.82 -6.69
CA MET A 3 2.31 -6.45 -5.71
C MET A 3 0.99 -7.19 -5.90
N VAL A 4 0.62 -7.57 -7.13
CA VAL A 4 -0.67 -8.22 -7.43
C VAL A 4 -0.89 -9.51 -6.60
N PRO A 5 0.06 -10.46 -6.55
CA PRO A 5 -0.13 -11.66 -5.72
C PRO A 5 -0.22 -11.36 -4.23
N PHE A 6 0.43 -10.29 -3.75
CA PHE A 6 0.32 -9.85 -2.35
C PHE A 6 -1.11 -9.38 -2.04
N VAL A 7 -1.65 -8.50 -2.89
CA VAL A 7 -3.04 -8.02 -2.75
C VAL A 7 -4.02 -9.18 -2.85
N TYR A 8 -3.84 -10.09 -3.80
CA TYR A 8 -4.65 -11.29 -3.94
C TYR A 8 -4.65 -12.13 -2.65
N ARG A 9 -3.47 -12.42 -2.09
CA ARG A 9 -3.35 -13.20 -0.85
C ARG A 9 -4.01 -12.50 0.33
N THR A 10 -3.88 -11.18 0.44
CA THR A 10 -4.54 -10.42 1.51
C THR A 10 -6.07 -10.46 1.36
N ALA A 11 -6.58 -10.42 0.13
CA ALA A 11 -8.01 -10.54 -0.13
C ALA A 11 -8.54 -11.96 0.14
N ASP A 12 -7.80 -12.99 -0.27
CA ASP A 12 -8.14 -14.40 0.00
C ASP A 12 -8.24 -14.67 1.51
N LEU A 13 -7.25 -14.21 2.27
CA LEU A 13 -7.28 -14.28 3.74
C LEU A 13 -8.43 -13.46 4.34
N ALA A 14 -8.74 -12.30 3.78
CA ALA A 14 -9.85 -11.48 4.26
C ALA A 14 -11.21 -12.19 4.08
N PHE A 15 -11.44 -12.84 2.94
CA PHE A 15 -12.64 -13.63 2.71
C PHE A 15 -12.68 -14.93 3.51
N ALA A 16 -11.54 -15.60 3.69
CA ALA A 16 -11.44 -16.79 4.53
C ALA A 16 -11.77 -16.54 6.01
N ASN A 17 -11.60 -15.30 6.48
CA ASN A 17 -11.94 -14.89 7.84
C ASN A 17 -13.43 -14.52 8.04
N VAL A 18 -14.25 -14.53 6.98
CA VAL A 18 -15.70 -14.30 7.12
C VAL A 18 -16.34 -15.56 7.71
N PRO A 19 -17.03 -15.49 8.88
CA PRO A 19 -17.64 -16.66 9.50
C PRO A 19 -18.68 -17.34 8.59
N SER A 20 -18.66 -18.67 8.53
CA SER A 20 -19.63 -19.45 7.75
C SER A 20 -21.08 -19.25 8.22
N GLU A 21 -21.29 -18.98 9.51
CA GLU A 21 -22.59 -18.68 10.10
C GLU A 21 -23.30 -17.50 9.41
N GLN A 22 -22.55 -16.46 9.01
CA GLN A 22 -23.10 -15.30 8.27
C GLN A 22 -23.61 -15.70 6.89
N ARG A 23 -22.96 -16.68 6.25
CA ARG A 23 -23.38 -17.23 4.96
C ARG A 23 -24.65 -18.05 5.11
N GLU A 24 -24.71 -18.92 6.11
CA GLU A 24 -25.87 -19.77 6.39
C GLU A 24 -27.10 -18.92 6.75
N ALA A 25 -26.93 -17.91 7.61
CA ALA A 25 -28.00 -16.97 7.96
C ALA A 25 -28.50 -16.18 6.75
N ALA A 26 -27.59 -15.69 5.89
CA ALA A 26 -27.97 -14.97 4.67
C ALA A 26 -28.75 -15.88 3.69
N LEU A 27 -28.33 -17.12 3.52
CA LEU A 27 -29.03 -18.09 2.67
C LEU A 27 -30.40 -18.47 3.25
N ALA A 28 -30.51 -18.63 4.57
CA ALA A 28 -31.77 -18.91 5.27
C ALA A 28 -32.79 -17.76 5.12
N MET A 29 -32.31 -16.51 5.02
CA MET A 29 -33.13 -15.33 4.72
C MET A 29 -33.44 -15.17 3.22
N GLY A 30 -33.09 -16.14 2.37
CA GLY A 30 -33.37 -16.10 0.94
C GLY A 30 -32.42 -15.22 0.13
N ALA A 31 -31.27 -14.83 0.67
CA ALA A 31 -30.28 -14.05 -0.07
C ALA A 31 -29.63 -14.89 -1.18
N ARG A 32 -29.48 -14.30 -2.38
CA ARG A 32 -28.72 -14.92 -3.47
C ARG A 32 -27.21 -14.88 -3.16
N PRO A 33 -26.39 -15.81 -3.70
CA PRO A 33 -24.94 -15.82 -3.47
C PRO A 33 -24.24 -14.49 -3.75
N GLY A 34 -24.61 -13.79 -4.84
CA GLY A 34 -24.07 -12.45 -5.14
C GLY A 34 -24.52 -11.37 -4.15
N GLN A 35 -25.73 -11.50 -3.59
CA GLN A 35 -26.25 -10.59 -2.60
C GLN A 35 -25.55 -10.77 -1.25
N TYR A 36 -25.26 -12.02 -0.85
CA TYR A 36 -24.38 -12.32 0.28
C TYR A 36 -22.98 -11.74 0.08
N LEU A 37 -22.38 -11.96 -1.09
CA LEU A 37 -21.04 -11.46 -1.38
C LEU A 37 -20.95 -9.95 -1.21
N ILE A 38 -21.85 -9.19 -1.84
CA ILE A 38 -21.80 -7.73 -1.88
C ILE A 38 -22.27 -7.11 -0.56
N ARG A 39 -23.32 -7.65 0.08
CA ARG A 39 -23.95 -7.02 1.25
C ARG A 39 -23.44 -7.52 2.60
N VAL A 40 -22.81 -8.70 2.66
CA VAL A 40 -22.36 -9.32 3.92
C VAL A 40 -20.86 -9.56 3.88
N ALA A 41 -20.37 -10.41 2.98
CA ALA A 41 -18.97 -10.82 2.98
C ALA A 41 -18.01 -9.67 2.65
N LEU A 42 -18.33 -8.86 1.63
CA LEU A 42 -17.47 -7.76 1.18
C LEU A 42 -17.30 -6.70 2.29
N PRO A 43 -18.35 -6.15 2.94
CA PRO A 43 -18.18 -5.20 4.04
C PRO A 43 -17.35 -5.74 5.23
N ILE A 44 -17.44 -7.05 5.50
CA ILE A 44 -16.67 -7.70 6.57
C ILE A 44 -15.19 -7.83 6.18
N ALA A 45 -14.91 -8.22 4.93
CA ALA A 45 -13.55 -8.39 4.41
C ALA A 45 -12.86 -7.06 4.04
N LEU A 46 -13.63 -6.01 3.76
CA LEU A 46 -13.14 -4.74 3.20
C LEU A 46 -12.01 -4.08 4.04
N PRO A 47 -12.08 -4.00 5.38
CA PRO A 47 -11.01 -3.40 6.17
C PRO A 47 -9.66 -4.11 6.00
N ALA A 48 -9.69 -5.45 5.90
CA ALA A 48 -8.50 -6.26 5.71
C ALA A 48 -7.94 -6.13 4.28
N ILE A 49 -8.82 -6.11 3.27
CA ILE A 49 -8.43 -5.87 1.87
C ILE A 49 -7.76 -4.50 1.73
N LEU A 50 -8.38 -3.44 2.27
CA LEU A 50 -7.83 -2.09 2.23
C LEU A 50 -6.45 -2.05 2.88
N SER A 51 -6.29 -2.65 4.06
CA SER A 51 -4.99 -2.73 4.74
C SER A 51 -3.92 -3.40 3.88
N GLY A 52 -4.27 -4.51 3.21
CA GLY A 52 -3.37 -5.22 2.31
C GLY A 52 -2.96 -4.41 1.07
N VAL A 53 -3.93 -3.71 0.46
CA VAL A 53 -3.66 -2.81 -0.69
C VAL A 53 -2.71 -1.69 -0.31
N PHE A 54 -2.96 -1.03 0.82
CA PHE A 54 -2.09 0.04 1.30
C PHE A 54 -0.68 -0.43 1.65
N LEU A 55 -0.56 -1.60 2.27
CA LEU A 55 0.75 -2.19 2.53
C LEU A 55 1.49 -2.52 1.22
N ALA A 56 0.78 -3.06 0.22
CA ALA A 56 1.36 -3.31 -1.10
C ALA A 56 1.84 -2.01 -1.77
N MET A 57 1.10 -0.90 -1.64
CA MET A 57 1.54 0.41 -2.13
C MET A 57 2.78 0.91 -1.39
N ALA A 58 2.85 0.75 -0.07
CA ALA A 58 4.02 1.15 0.71
C ALA A 58 5.28 0.38 0.28
N ILE A 59 5.16 -0.93 0.01
CA ILE A 59 6.25 -1.73 -0.56
C ILE A 59 6.60 -1.21 -1.96
N GLY A 60 5.60 -0.91 -2.80
CA GLY A 60 5.81 -0.46 -4.18
C GLY A 60 6.54 0.87 -4.30
N LEU A 61 6.30 1.79 -3.38
CA LEU A 61 7.02 3.07 -3.30
C LEU A 61 8.51 2.90 -2.94
N GLY A 62 8.86 1.81 -2.25
CA GLY A 62 10.23 1.47 -1.88
C GLY A 62 11.00 0.69 -2.96
N GLU A 63 10.34 0.25 -4.04
CA GLU A 63 10.96 -0.55 -5.10
C GLU A 63 11.71 0.33 -6.12
N THR A 64 13.04 0.27 -6.13
CA THR A 64 13.88 1.04 -7.07
C THR A 64 13.94 0.43 -8.47
N ALA A 65 14.08 -0.89 -8.56
CA ALA A 65 14.37 -1.55 -9.84
C ALA A 65 13.22 -1.45 -10.87
N PRO A 66 11.95 -1.74 -10.52
CA PRO A 66 10.85 -1.60 -11.48
C PRO A 66 10.65 -0.16 -11.97
N LEU A 67 10.86 0.83 -11.10
CA LEU A 67 10.76 2.24 -11.46
C LEU A 67 11.89 2.66 -12.39
N LEU A 68 13.11 2.19 -12.15
CA LEU A 68 14.24 2.47 -13.02
C LEU A 68 14.03 1.91 -14.44
N TYR A 69 13.47 0.70 -14.56
CA TYR A 69 13.20 0.08 -15.86
C TYR A 69 11.99 0.65 -16.60
N THR A 70 11.02 1.25 -15.88
CA THR A 70 9.78 1.77 -16.50
C THR A 70 9.80 3.28 -16.70
N ALA A 71 10.28 4.04 -15.72
CA ALA A 71 10.31 5.51 -15.74
C ALA A 71 11.70 6.07 -16.09
N GLY A 72 12.77 5.29 -15.92
CA GLY A 72 14.14 5.77 -16.10
C GLY A 72 14.59 6.78 -15.04
N TRP A 73 15.86 7.20 -15.09
CA TRP A 73 16.39 8.24 -14.20
C TRP A 73 16.37 9.61 -14.90
N SER A 74 16.01 10.66 -14.15
CA SER A 74 16.06 12.04 -14.65
C SER A 74 16.85 12.95 -13.71
N SER A 75 17.91 13.60 -14.20
CA SER A 75 18.70 14.55 -13.41
C SER A 75 18.12 15.97 -13.41
N THR A 76 16.99 16.20 -14.10
CA THR A 76 16.39 17.54 -14.17
C THR A 76 15.70 17.91 -12.86
N PRO A 77 15.93 19.12 -12.31
CA PRO A 77 15.18 19.63 -11.18
C PRO A 77 13.68 19.64 -11.48
N VAL A 78 12.85 19.39 -10.47
CA VAL A 78 11.38 19.51 -10.57
C VAL A 78 10.98 20.94 -10.93
N GLY A 79 10.83 21.23 -12.22
CA GLY A 79 10.39 22.53 -12.73
C GLY A 79 8.89 22.60 -13.04
N GLY A 80 8.15 21.49 -12.96
CA GLY A 80 6.69 21.46 -13.12
C GLY A 80 6.06 20.07 -12.99
N LEU A 81 4.74 20.02 -12.78
CA LEU A 81 3.94 18.78 -12.61
C LEU A 81 4.03 17.79 -13.79
N PHE A 82 4.35 18.29 -14.99
CA PHE A 82 4.44 17.50 -16.22
C PHE A 82 5.89 17.26 -16.68
N GLN A 83 6.88 17.66 -15.89
CA GLN A 83 8.28 17.44 -16.24
C GLN A 83 8.78 16.10 -15.69
N PRO A 84 9.71 15.42 -16.39
CA PRO A 84 10.35 14.21 -15.89
C PRO A 84 11.05 14.48 -14.55
N THR A 85 10.51 13.89 -13.48
CA THR A 85 11.09 13.98 -12.14
C THR A 85 11.78 12.69 -11.77
N SER A 86 12.86 12.80 -10.99
CA SER A 86 13.42 11.65 -10.30
C SER A 86 12.53 11.16 -9.16
N PHE A 87 12.70 9.89 -8.82
CA PHE A 87 12.05 9.24 -7.69
C PHE A 87 13.05 9.07 -6.53
N LEU A 88 12.56 9.15 -5.28
CA LEU A 88 13.41 9.18 -4.08
C LEU A 88 14.35 7.97 -3.99
N THR A 89 13.87 6.77 -4.33
CA THR A 89 14.68 5.55 -4.28
C THR A 89 15.84 5.56 -5.29
N GLY A 90 15.65 6.21 -6.44
CA GLY A 90 16.68 6.40 -7.46
C GLY A 90 17.72 7.42 -7.03
N ALA A 91 17.31 8.47 -6.30
CA ALA A 91 18.22 9.45 -5.74
C ALA A 91 19.15 8.81 -4.71
N ILE A 92 18.61 7.94 -3.84
CA ILE A 92 19.43 7.18 -2.89
C ILE A 92 20.46 6.32 -3.64
N TRP A 93 20.01 5.56 -4.65
CA TRP A 93 20.90 4.69 -5.42
C TRP A 93 21.98 5.46 -6.18
N ASN A 94 21.61 6.55 -6.86
CA ASN A 94 22.54 7.33 -7.68
C ASN A 94 23.56 8.11 -6.83
N PHE A 95 23.10 8.81 -5.78
CA PHE A 95 23.99 9.62 -4.94
C PHE A 95 24.86 8.79 -3.99
N TYR A 96 24.50 7.53 -3.73
CA TYR A 96 25.33 6.62 -2.95
C TYR A 96 26.58 6.15 -3.71
N ASP A 97 26.43 5.86 -5.01
CA ASP A 97 27.51 5.29 -5.85
C ASP A 97 28.43 6.37 -6.46
N TYR A 98 28.12 7.66 -6.29
CA TYR A 98 28.96 8.74 -6.78
C TYR A 98 30.25 8.87 -5.94
N PRO A 99 31.45 8.70 -6.54
CA PRO A 99 32.70 8.85 -5.82
C PRO A 99 32.95 10.34 -5.59
N SER A 100 32.48 10.86 -4.46
CA SER A 100 32.76 12.24 -4.06
C SER A 100 33.89 12.27 -3.05
N THR A 101 34.97 12.96 -3.40
CA THR A 101 36.10 13.30 -2.52
C THR A 101 35.69 14.18 -1.33
N GLU A 102 34.44 14.66 -1.27
CA GLU A 102 33.94 15.62 -0.28
C GLU A 102 32.69 15.19 0.53
N GLY A 103 32.20 13.95 0.40
CA GLY A 103 31.09 13.43 1.25
C GLY A 103 29.72 14.11 1.11
N SER A 104 29.62 15.23 0.39
CA SER A 104 28.39 16.04 0.25
C SER A 104 27.27 15.29 -0.47
N PHE A 105 27.59 14.44 -1.45
CA PHE A 105 26.59 13.65 -2.18
C PHE A 105 26.01 12.49 -1.36
N GLN A 106 26.83 11.85 -0.52
CA GLN A 106 26.32 10.84 0.43
C GLN A 106 25.38 11.46 1.46
N ALA A 107 25.64 12.69 1.93
CA ALA A 107 24.72 13.39 2.82
C ALA A 107 23.32 13.60 2.19
N LEU A 108 23.26 13.91 0.89
CA LEU A 108 22.00 14.01 0.15
C LEU A 108 21.28 12.65 0.03
N ALA A 109 22.02 11.55 -0.15
CA ALA A 109 21.45 10.20 -0.16
C ALA A 109 20.83 9.84 1.20
N PHE A 110 21.50 10.17 2.32
CA PHE A 110 20.96 9.96 3.66
C PHE A 110 19.72 10.81 3.94
N GLN A 111 19.69 12.07 3.49
CA GLN A 111 18.50 12.93 3.61
C GLN A 111 17.32 12.37 2.81
N ALA A 112 17.56 11.91 1.57
CA ALA A 112 16.53 11.26 0.75
C ALA A 112 16.02 9.96 1.40
N ALA A 113 16.90 9.13 1.95
CA ALA A 113 16.53 7.92 2.68
C ALA A 113 15.69 8.21 3.93
N PHE A 114 16.08 9.24 4.69
CA PHE A 114 15.35 9.67 5.87
C PHE A 114 13.93 10.16 5.54
N LEU A 115 13.79 10.98 4.48
CA LEU A 115 12.49 11.44 4.00
C LEU A 115 11.61 10.28 3.51
N LEU A 116 12.19 9.34 2.76
CA LEU A 116 11.47 8.14 2.32
C LEU A 116 10.98 7.32 3.51
N LEU A 117 11.84 7.09 4.50
CA LEU A 117 11.51 6.36 5.71
C LEU A 117 10.32 6.99 6.45
N ILE A 118 10.38 8.31 6.68
CA ILE A 118 9.27 9.05 7.32
C ILE A 118 7.98 8.92 6.51
N LEU A 119 8.05 9.04 5.19
CA LEU A 119 6.90 8.95 4.31
C LEU A 119 6.25 7.55 4.37
N VAL A 120 7.06 6.50 4.35
CA VAL A 120 6.57 5.11 4.43
C VAL A 120 5.96 4.82 5.81
N ILE A 121 6.62 5.22 6.89
CA ILE A 121 6.08 5.05 8.25
C ILE A 121 4.79 5.85 8.41
N GLY A 122 4.77 7.10 7.97
CA GLY A 122 3.59 7.97 8.02
C GLY A 122 2.41 7.37 7.27
N LEU A 123 2.64 6.87 6.04
CA LEU A 123 1.62 6.17 5.26
C LEU A 123 1.10 4.93 6.02
N ASN A 124 2.00 4.12 6.58
CA ASN A 124 1.61 2.91 7.32
C ASN A 124 0.74 3.23 8.54
N VAL A 125 1.10 4.27 9.30
CA VAL A 125 0.33 4.72 10.47
C VAL A 125 -1.06 5.21 10.06
N VAL A 126 -1.16 6.05 9.02
CA VAL A 126 -2.45 6.55 8.51
C VAL A 126 -3.35 5.38 8.11
N VAL A 127 -2.78 4.37 7.46
CA VAL A 127 -3.50 3.18 7.00
C VAL A 127 -4.02 2.38 8.19
N GLN A 128 -3.20 2.13 9.21
CA GLN A 128 -3.65 1.42 10.40
C GLN A 128 -4.74 2.18 11.15
N LEU A 129 -4.64 3.52 11.23
CA LEU A 129 -5.66 4.35 11.87
C LEU A 129 -7.00 4.32 11.11
N VAL A 130 -6.96 4.38 9.78
CA VAL A 130 -8.16 4.28 8.94
C VAL A 130 -8.78 2.89 9.07
N ALA A 131 -7.97 1.82 8.94
CA ALA A 131 -8.44 0.44 9.06
C ALA A 131 -9.10 0.18 10.42
N GLU A 132 -8.52 0.67 11.51
CA GLU A 132 -9.05 0.53 12.85
C GLU A 132 -10.39 1.27 13.01
N ARG A 133 -10.53 2.47 12.42
CA ARG A 133 -11.81 3.20 12.43
C ARG A 133 -12.92 2.43 11.69
N TYR A 134 -12.61 1.82 10.55
CA TYR A 134 -13.59 1.01 9.82
C TYR A 134 -13.98 -0.24 10.59
N ARG A 135 -13.02 -0.94 11.20
CA ARG A 135 -13.27 -2.12 12.03
C ARG A 135 -14.17 -1.83 13.23
N ARG A 136 -14.00 -0.68 13.89
CA ARG A 136 -14.87 -0.24 14.99
C ARG A 136 -16.31 0.02 14.55
N ARG A 137 -16.51 0.64 13.37
CA ARG A 137 -17.86 0.88 12.83
C ARG A 137 -18.59 -0.43 12.51
N THR A 138 -17.92 -1.40 11.90
CA THR A 138 -18.56 -2.69 11.57
C THR A 138 -18.90 -3.51 12.82
N ARG A 139 -18.05 -3.48 13.86
CA ARG A 139 -18.36 -4.14 15.15
C ARG A 139 -19.57 -3.54 15.86
N GLY A 140 -19.80 -2.23 15.75
CA GLY A 140 -20.98 -1.57 16.32
C GLY A 140 -22.30 -1.86 15.60
N MET A 141 -22.27 -2.50 14.41
CA MET A 141 -23.48 -2.90 13.67
C MET A 141 -23.86 -4.36 13.90
N MET A 142 -22.99 -5.16 14.53
CA MET A 142 -23.20 -6.60 14.80
C MET A 142 -23.47 -6.92 16.27
N ALA A 143 -23.46 -5.90 17.14
CA ALA A 143 -23.87 -5.97 18.54
C ALA A 143 -25.25 -5.36 18.70
#